data_AF-A0A843LBJ5-F1
#
_entry.id   AF-A0A843LBJ5-F1
#
_cell.length_a   1.000
_cell.length_b   1.000
_cell.length_c   1.000
_cell.angle_alpha   90.00
_cell.angle_beta   90.00
_cell.angle_gamma   90.00
#
_symmetry.space_group_name_H-M   'P 1'
#
loop_
_entity.id
_entity.type
_entity.pdbx_description
1 polymer ?
#
loop_
_entity_poly.entity_id
_entity_poly.type
_entity_poly.pdbx_seq_one_letter_code
_entity_poly.pdbx_strand_id
1 'polypeptide(L)'
;ESDENNNVMRKEIVVGTSPAPVRGDLNGDGSVDWADVMVAAEMAHGKAKPTTAADFDENGAVDWKDVALLADFFFGRTASL
;
A
#
# COMPACT_ATOMS: atom_id res chain seq x y z
N GLU A 1 10.65 -9.32 50.32
CA GLU A 1 11.03 -9.97 49.07
C GLU A 1 10.62 -9.01 47.97
N SER A 2 11.62 -8.32 47.44
CA SER A 2 11.47 -7.09 46.67
C SER A 2 11.74 -7.41 45.21
N ASP A 3 10.71 -7.78 44.45
CA ASP A 3 10.84 -7.90 43.00
C ASP A 3 9.53 -7.45 42.32
N GLU A 4 9.31 -6.14 42.41
CA GLU A 4 8.29 -5.36 41.70
C GLU A 4 8.63 -5.18 40.20
N ASN A 5 8.96 -6.25 39.47
CA ASN A 5 9.38 -6.13 38.07
C ASN A 5 8.40 -6.69 37.03
N ASN A 6 7.13 -6.94 37.39
CA ASN A 6 6.10 -7.31 36.42
C ASN A 6 5.39 -6.09 35.78
N ASN A 7 6.13 -5.02 35.54
CA ASN A 7 5.76 -3.92 34.64
C ASN A 7 6.69 -3.87 33.43
N VAL A 8 6.81 -5.00 32.74
CA VAL A 8 7.18 -5.00 31.33
C VAL A 8 6.16 -5.83 30.58
N MET A 9 4.94 -5.30 30.51
CA MET A 9 4.14 -5.41 29.29
C MET A 9 5.07 -4.98 28.18
N ARG A 10 5.67 -5.99 27.55
CA ARG A 10 6.69 -5.86 26.54
C ARG A 10 6.03 -5.03 25.46
N LYS A 11 6.35 -3.74 25.44
CA LYS A 11 6.30 -2.95 24.23
C LYS A 11 7.21 -3.73 23.29
N GLU A 12 6.60 -4.61 22.51
CA GLU A 12 7.21 -5.25 21.36
C GLU A 12 7.81 -4.08 20.57
N ILE A 13 9.13 -3.98 20.67
CA ILE A 13 9.92 -3.03 19.94
C ILE A 13 9.76 -3.44 18.48
N VAL A 14 9.08 -2.58 17.72
CA VAL A 14 8.89 -2.63 16.27
C VAL A 14 10.15 -3.14 15.56
N VAL A 15 10.12 -4.35 15.00
CA VAL A 15 10.90 -4.76 13.81
C VAL A 15 10.27 -6.04 13.24
N GLY A 16 9.87 -6.04 11.96
CA GLY A 16 10.07 -7.27 11.16
C GLY A 16 8.89 -7.94 10.47
N THR A 17 7.71 -7.31 10.35
CA THR A 17 6.84 -7.64 9.21
C THR A 17 6.78 -6.41 8.34
N SER A 18 7.71 -6.24 7.40
CA SER A 18 7.23 -5.63 6.15
C SER A 18 6.12 -6.59 5.71
N PRO A 19 4.82 -6.21 5.75
CA PRO A 19 3.88 -6.97 4.96
C PRO A 19 4.51 -7.03 3.57
N ALA A 20 4.51 -8.21 2.94
CA ALA A 20 4.90 -8.30 1.54
C ALA A 20 4.28 -7.10 0.82
N PRO A 21 5.04 -6.35 -0.02
CA PRO A 21 4.59 -5.08 -0.58
C PRO A 21 3.14 -5.25 -1.01
N VAL A 22 2.23 -4.56 -0.31
CA VAL A 22 0.81 -4.81 -0.50
C VAL A 22 0.54 -4.33 -1.92
N ARG A 23 0.11 -5.23 -2.79
CA ARG A 23 -0.14 -4.89 -4.19
C ARG A 23 -1.24 -3.83 -4.19
N GLY A 24 -0.88 -2.59 -4.53
CA GLY A 24 -1.75 -1.43 -4.39
C GLY A 24 -1.25 -0.33 -3.44
N ASP A 25 -0.27 -0.60 -2.58
CA ASP A 25 0.36 0.38 -1.69
C ASP A 25 1.44 1.13 -2.48
N LEU A 26 1.07 2.33 -2.94
CA LEU A 26 1.92 3.18 -3.77
C LEU A 26 2.65 4.25 -2.95
N ASN A 27 2.17 4.53 -1.73
CA ASN A 27 2.77 5.51 -0.83
C ASN A 27 3.75 4.88 0.19
N GLY A 28 3.74 3.55 0.33
CA GLY A 28 4.60 2.75 1.22
C GLY A 28 4.17 2.76 2.69
N ASP A 29 2.91 3.06 2.99
CA ASP A 29 2.39 3.16 4.36
C ASP A 29 1.92 1.82 4.96
N GLY A 30 1.91 0.76 4.15
CA GLY A 30 1.51 -0.59 4.53
C GLY A 30 0.01 -0.85 4.46
N SER A 31 -0.79 0.10 3.97
CA SER A 31 -2.22 -0.02 3.70
C SER A 31 -2.52 0.26 2.23
N VAL A 32 -3.69 -0.19 1.75
CA VAL A 32 -4.19 0.20 0.42
C VAL A 32 -5.44 1.02 0.64
N ASP A 33 -5.32 2.32 0.44
CA ASP A 33 -6.40 3.27 0.65
C ASP A 33 -6.54 4.30 -0.48
N TRP A 34 -7.37 5.32 -0.24
CA TRP A 34 -7.62 6.35 -1.24
C TRP A 34 -6.38 7.20 -1.56
N ALA A 35 -5.42 7.31 -0.65
CA ALA A 35 -4.15 7.98 -0.90
C ALA A 35 -3.38 7.26 -2.00
N ASP A 36 -3.39 5.93 -2.04
CA ASP A 36 -2.76 5.18 -3.12
C ASP A 36 -3.44 5.42 -4.46
N VAL A 37 -4.77 5.47 -4.48
CA VAL A 37 -5.54 5.82 -5.69
C VAL A 37 -5.16 7.23 -6.18
N MET A 38 -4.95 8.17 -5.27
CA MET A 38 -4.47 9.51 -5.63
C MET A 38 -3.05 9.48 -6.20
N VAL A 39 -2.15 8.69 -5.61
CA VAL A 39 -0.78 8.52 -6.11
C VAL A 39 -0.77 7.90 -7.50
N ALA A 40 -1.56 6.86 -7.75
CA ALA A 40 -1.77 6.27 -9.08
C ALA A 40 -2.27 7.33 -10.07
N ALA A 41 -3.26 8.14 -9.67
CA ALA A 41 -3.82 9.19 -10.51
C ALA A 41 -2.79 10.29 -10.83
N GLU A 42 -1.93 10.66 -9.89
CA GLU A 42 -0.84 11.60 -10.13
C GLU A 42 0.23 11.03 -11.08
N MET A 43 0.52 9.73 -10.99
CA MET A 43 1.42 9.04 -11.92
C MET A 43 0.82 8.99 -13.32
N ALA A 44 -0.45 8.61 -13.43
CA ALA A 44 -1.17 8.60 -14.70
C ALA A 44 -1.21 10.01 -15.32
N HIS A 45 -1.43 11.05 -14.50
CA HIS A 45 -1.41 12.45 -14.95
C HIS A 45 -0.02 12.96 -15.34
N GLY A 46 1.04 12.22 -15.04
CA GLY A 46 2.42 12.66 -15.26
C GLY A 46 2.89 13.72 -14.25
N LYS A 47 2.20 13.88 -13.11
CA LYS A 47 2.67 14.70 -11.99
C LYS A 47 3.69 13.94 -11.12
N ALA A 48 3.54 12.63 -11.03
CA ALA A 48 4.46 11.73 -10.34
C ALA A 48 5.18 10.82 -11.34
N LYS A 49 6.33 10.27 -10.95
CA LYS A 49 7.03 9.29 -11.78
C LYS A 49 6.27 7.96 -11.73
N PRO A 50 5.80 7.43 -12.87
CA PRO A 50 5.18 6.13 -12.90
C PRO A 50 6.18 5.06 -12.47
N THR A 51 5.71 4.15 -11.63
CA THR A 51 6.46 2.99 -11.14
C THR A 51 5.74 1.74 -11.63
N THR A 52 6.49 0.68 -11.89
CA THR A 52 5.94 -0.63 -12.27
C THR A 52 5.01 -1.21 -11.19
N ALA A 53 5.04 -0.68 -9.96
CA ALA A 53 4.10 -1.05 -8.91
C ALA A 53 2.69 -0.45 -9.09
N ALA A 54 2.58 0.63 -9.87
CA ALA A 54 1.30 1.26 -10.22
C ALA A 54 0.77 0.81 -11.59
N ASP A 55 1.50 -0.07 -12.28
CA ASP A 55 1.06 -0.74 -13.51
C ASP A 55 0.40 -2.06 -13.09
N PHE A 56 -0.92 -2.01 -12.87
CA PHE A 56 -1.69 -3.14 -12.36
C PHE A 56 -2.16 -4.06 -13.47
N ASP A 57 -2.33 -3.55 -14.70
CA ASP A 57 -2.69 -4.37 -15.86
C ASP A 57 -1.48 -4.94 -16.61
N GLU A 58 -0.26 -4.68 -16.12
CA GLU A 58 1.03 -5.10 -16.68
C GLU A 58 1.20 -4.68 -18.16
N ASN A 59 0.58 -3.57 -18.55
CA ASN A 59 0.63 -3.07 -19.93
C ASN A 59 1.93 -2.31 -20.25
N GLY A 60 2.73 -1.99 -19.22
CA GLY A 60 3.98 -1.24 -19.31
C GLY A 60 3.84 0.28 -19.16
N ALA A 61 2.64 0.79 -18.88
CA ALA A 61 2.34 2.19 -18.69
C ALA A 61 1.31 2.38 -17.57
N VAL A 62 1.58 3.34 -16.68
CA VAL A 62 0.63 3.72 -15.64
C VAL A 62 -0.34 4.74 -16.22
N ASP A 63 -1.59 4.34 -16.39
CA ASP A 63 -2.64 5.18 -16.92
C ASP A 63 -3.93 5.13 -16.06
N TRP A 64 -5.01 5.74 -16.54
CA TRP A 64 -6.27 5.81 -15.77
C TRP A 64 -6.94 4.45 -15.59
N LYS A 65 -6.58 3.42 -16.37
CA LYS A 65 -7.07 2.06 -16.13
C LYS A 65 -6.51 1.50 -14.84
N ASP A 66 -5.22 1.71 -14.58
CA ASP A 66 -4.58 1.26 -13.34
C ASP A 66 -5.24 1.90 -12.12
N VAL A 67 -5.54 3.20 -12.20
CA VAL A 67 -6.28 3.92 -11.16
C VAL A 67 -7.66 3.30 -10.93
N ALA A 68 -8.38 2.98 -12.01
CA ALA A 68 -9.69 2.36 -11.93
C ALA A 68 -9.62 0.95 -11.35
N LEU A 69 -8.60 0.16 -11.70
CA LEU A 69 -8.36 -1.18 -11.14
C LEU A 69 -8.08 -1.11 -9.64
N LEU A 70 -7.23 -0.18 -9.21
CA LEU A 70 -6.93 0.04 -7.80
C LEU A 70 -8.18 0.48 -7.02
N ALA A 71 -8.98 1.38 -7.60
CA ALA A 71 -10.25 1.79 -7.01
C ALA A 71 -11.25 0.63 -6.94
N ASP A 72 -11.39 -0.16 -7.99
CA ASP A 72 -12.28 -1.33 -7.99
C ASP A 72 -11.82 -2.41 -7.00
N PHE A 73 -10.51 -2.59 -6.83
CA PHE A 73 -9.94 -3.46 -5.81
C PHE A 73 -10.26 -2.94 -4.40
N PHE A 74 -10.11 -1.63 -4.17
CA PHE A 74 -10.46 -0.98 -2.91
C PHE A 74 -11.96 -1.14 -2.57
N PHE A 75 -12.85 -1.00 -3.57
CA PHE A 75 -14.28 -1.25 -3.39
C PHE A 75 -14.65 -2.73 -3.30
N GLY A 76 -13.68 -3.65 -3.42
CA GLY A 76 -13.91 -5.10 -3.42
C GLY A 76 -14.68 -5.57 -4.65
N ARG A 77 -14.69 -4.79 -5.73
CA ARG A 77 -15.34 -5.12 -7.01
C ARG A 77 -14.47 -6.07 -7.83
N THR A 78 -13.15 -6.06 -7.63
CA THR A 78 -12.20 -7.01 -8.20
C THR A 78 -11.46 -7.75 -7.08
N ALA A 79 -11.29 -9.07 -7.24
CA ALA A 79 -10.60 -9.92 -6.25
C ALA A 79 -9.08 -10.00 -6.49
N SER A 80 -8.60 -9.46 -7.61
CA SER A 80 -7.18 -9.42 -7.96
C SER A 80 -6.89 -8.18 -8.79
N LEU A 81 -5.73 -7.60 -8.48
CA LEU A 81 -4.95 -6.74 -9.36
C LEU A 81 -4.04 -7.64 -10.18
#